data_AF-A0A3E2HS10-F1
#
_entry.id   AF-A0A3E2HS10-F1
#
_cell.length_a   1.000
_cell.length_b   1.000
_cell.length_c   1.000
_cell.angle_alpha   90.00
_cell.angle_beta   90.00
_cell.angle_gamma   90.00
#
_symmetry.space_group_name_H-M   'P 1'
#
loop_
_entity.id
_entity.type
_entity.pdbx_description
1 polymer ?
#
loop_
_entity_poly.entity_id
_entity_poly.type
_entity_poly.pdbx_seq_one_letter_code
_entity_poly.pdbx_strand_id
1 'polypeptide(L)'
;METAAPFREDHRGTPEAPGRVVTLIERSFWETLKDYHDSSSDKVWGTAYRIEASKVSEVREYLDIREINGYSIHYTPFHPADGSPSISCIVYIGTPDNEQFMGPQDPQALAEHIFKSQGPSGLNKDYLLHLEEALNSLSQESGDAHITDLAERVRKLEQSDKIHSPTIDPTTDHHLKKVHSTDEQEETEK
;
A
#
# COMPACT_ATOMS: atom_id res chain seq x y z
N MET A 1 14.40 1.59 -31.90
CA MET A 1 13.29 0.80 -31.31
C MET A 1 13.45 0.91 -29.82
N GLU A 2 12.71 1.84 -29.24
CA GLU A 2 12.69 2.10 -27.81
C GLU A 2 11.68 1.10 -27.24
N THR A 3 12.19 0.06 -26.59
CA THR A 3 11.34 -0.87 -25.84
C THR A 3 10.82 -0.09 -24.65
N ALA A 4 9.56 0.36 -24.72
CA ALA A 4 8.85 0.87 -23.56
C ALA A 4 9.01 -0.16 -22.43
N ALA A 5 9.56 0.27 -21.30
CA ALA A 5 9.62 -0.55 -20.10
C ALA A 5 8.19 -1.05 -19.80
N PRO A 6 8.02 -2.32 -19.41
CA PRO A 6 6.68 -2.84 -19.08
C PRO A 6 6.06 -1.91 -18.04
N PHE A 7 4.79 -1.54 -18.25
CA PHE A 7 3.97 -0.70 -17.38
C PHE A 7 4.20 -1.11 -15.92
N ARG A 8 5.06 -0.39 -15.20
CA ARG A 8 5.19 -0.52 -13.75
C ARG A 8 4.00 0.24 -13.19
N GLU A 9 2.93 -0.49 -12.90
CA GLU A 9 1.77 0.10 -12.22
C GLU A 9 2.17 0.47 -10.79
N ASP A 10 2.78 1.64 -10.63
CA ASP A 10 3.00 2.20 -9.32
C ASP A 10 1.73 2.89 -8.85
N HIS A 11 0.88 2.15 -8.14
CA HIS A 11 -0.40 2.66 -7.67
C HIS A 11 -0.27 3.84 -6.71
N ARG A 12 0.81 3.87 -5.91
CA ARG A 12 0.99 4.80 -4.78
C ARG A 12 2.19 5.73 -4.95
N GLY A 13 2.84 5.68 -6.09
CA GLY A 13 3.96 6.53 -6.49
C GLY A 13 4.02 6.68 -8.00
N THR A 14 5.23 6.95 -8.49
CA THR A 14 5.54 7.11 -9.92
C THR A 14 6.79 6.31 -10.24
N PRO A 15 7.06 5.99 -11.52
CA PRO A 15 8.30 5.31 -11.89
C PRO A 15 9.58 6.01 -11.36
N GLU A 16 9.59 7.33 -11.31
CA GLU A 16 10.73 8.15 -10.83
C GLU A 16 10.76 8.30 -9.30
N ALA A 17 9.61 8.24 -8.64
CA ALA A 17 9.46 8.35 -7.20
C ALA A 17 8.49 7.29 -6.68
N PRO A 18 8.95 6.04 -6.50
CA PRO A 18 8.03 4.93 -6.32
C PRO A 18 7.41 4.89 -4.93
N GLY A 19 6.17 4.42 -4.84
CA GLY A 19 5.44 4.30 -3.57
C GLY A 19 6.02 3.22 -2.67
N ARG A 20 5.42 3.04 -1.49
CA ARG A 20 5.66 1.95 -0.54
C ARG A 20 4.34 1.32 -0.17
N VAL A 21 4.24 0.02 -0.42
CA VAL A 21 3.11 -0.84 -0.06
C VAL A 21 3.63 -2.03 0.72
N VAL A 22 2.77 -2.69 1.49
CA VAL A 22 3.18 -3.84 2.31
C VAL A 22 3.39 -5.08 1.46
N THR A 23 4.32 -5.93 1.89
CA THR A 23 4.44 -7.32 1.45
C THR A 23 4.62 -8.19 2.69
N LEU A 24 4.40 -9.49 2.54
CA LEU A 24 4.72 -10.47 3.58
C LEU A 24 6.12 -11.03 3.35
N ILE A 25 6.83 -11.30 4.42
CA ILE A 25 8.12 -12.00 4.36
C ILE A 25 8.09 -13.20 5.30
N GLU A 26 8.74 -14.29 4.90
CA GLU A 26 8.85 -15.45 5.76
C GLU A 26 9.58 -15.11 7.05
N ARG A 27 9.16 -15.73 8.15
CA ARG A 27 9.77 -15.53 9.47
C ARG A 27 11.27 -15.79 9.46
N SER A 28 11.70 -16.87 8.81
CA SER A 28 13.11 -17.25 8.65
C SER A 28 13.94 -16.17 7.96
N PHE A 29 13.36 -15.48 6.96
CA PHE A 29 14.01 -14.38 6.26
C PHE A 29 14.00 -13.10 7.10
N TRP A 30 12.87 -12.76 7.74
CA TRP A 30 12.77 -11.60 8.64
C TRP A 30 13.83 -11.66 9.76
N GLU A 31 14.12 -12.83 10.32
CA GLU A 31 15.15 -13.02 11.35
C GLU A 31 16.58 -12.67 10.89
N THR A 32 16.82 -12.61 9.58
CA THR A 32 18.10 -12.17 9.01
C THR A 32 18.20 -10.66 8.85
N LEU A 33 17.06 -9.95 8.97
CA LEU A 33 16.96 -8.52 8.78
C LEU A 33 17.07 -7.78 10.11
N LYS A 34 17.46 -6.50 10.03
CA LYS A 34 17.38 -5.60 11.17
C LYS A 34 15.92 -5.15 11.33
N ASP A 35 15.28 -5.57 12.42
CA ASP A 35 14.05 -4.94 12.87
C ASP A 35 14.35 -3.77 13.82
N TYR A 36 13.59 -2.70 13.67
CA TYR A 36 13.64 -1.49 14.49
C TYR A 36 12.62 -1.52 15.64
N HIS A 37 11.81 -2.58 15.74
CA HIS A 37 10.79 -2.77 16.77
C HIS A 37 11.21 -3.85 17.77
N ASP A 38 11.05 -3.57 19.07
CA ASP A 38 11.46 -4.46 20.16
C ASP A 38 10.57 -5.72 20.30
N SER A 39 9.37 -5.70 19.73
CA SER A 39 8.42 -6.82 19.75
C SER A 39 7.89 -7.09 18.34
N SER A 40 8.12 -8.30 17.83
CA SER A 40 7.45 -8.79 16.63
C SER A 40 6.47 -9.90 16.99
N SER A 41 5.26 -9.80 16.45
CA SER A 41 4.28 -10.88 16.48
C SER A 41 4.61 -11.86 15.36
N ASP A 42 4.52 -13.16 15.63
CA ASP A 42 4.61 -14.20 14.59
C ASP A 42 3.32 -14.33 13.77
N LYS A 43 2.34 -13.47 14.02
CA LYS A 43 1.03 -13.45 13.35
C LYS A 43 0.87 -12.18 12.55
N VAL A 44 0.33 -12.34 11.34
CA VAL A 44 -0.19 -11.24 10.53
C VAL A 44 -1.70 -11.32 10.52
N TRP A 45 -2.36 -10.24 10.91
CA TRP A 45 -3.82 -10.12 10.86
C TRP A 45 -4.29 -9.70 9.47
N GLY A 46 -5.46 -10.19 9.09
CA GLY A 46 -6.04 -9.89 7.79
C GLY A 46 -7.43 -10.50 7.63
N THR A 47 -7.96 -10.45 6.41
CA THR A 47 -9.28 -11.00 6.06
C THR A 47 -9.13 -12.02 4.94
N ALA A 48 -9.80 -13.16 5.07
CA ALA A 48 -9.94 -14.14 4.00
C ALA A 48 -11.27 -13.91 3.26
N TYR A 49 -11.20 -13.74 1.94
CA TYR A 49 -12.38 -13.57 1.08
C TYR A 49 -12.70 -14.87 0.34
N ARG A 50 -13.95 -15.32 0.44
CA ARG A 50 -14.43 -16.47 -0.33
C ARG A 50 -15.00 -15.99 -1.66
N ILE A 51 -14.38 -16.43 -2.75
CA ILE A 51 -14.89 -16.19 -4.10
C ILE A 51 -15.95 -17.25 -4.43
N GLU A 52 -17.05 -16.84 -5.04
CA GLU A 52 -18.07 -17.77 -5.54
C GLU A 52 -17.45 -18.71 -6.58
N ALA A 53 -17.76 -20.01 -6.50
CA ALA A 53 -17.14 -21.03 -7.35
C ALA A 53 -17.24 -20.73 -8.86
N SER A 54 -18.37 -20.16 -9.29
CA SER A 54 -18.63 -19.75 -10.68
C SER A 54 -17.75 -18.58 -11.15
N LYS A 55 -17.19 -17.81 -10.20
CA LYS A 55 -16.43 -16.58 -10.44
C LYS A 55 -14.92 -16.72 -10.18
N VAL A 56 -14.47 -17.89 -9.73
CA VAL A 56 -13.05 -18.11 -9.37
C VAL A 56 -12.11 -17.78 -10.53
N SER A 57 -12.41 -18.24 -11.75
CA SER A 57 -11.55 -17.99 -12.90
C SER A 57 -11.45 -16.50 -13.25
N GLU A 58 -12.60 -15.81 -13.32
CA GLU A 58 -12.69 -14.38 -13.62
C GLU A 58 -11.98 -13.52 -12.58
N VAL A 59 -12.23 -13.78 -11.29
CA VAL A 59 -11.60 -13.03 -10.20
C VAL A 59 -10.10 -13.31 -10.14
N ARG A 60 -9.67 -14.55 -10.40
CA ARG A 60 -8.25 -14.89 -10.41
C ARG A 60 -7.50 -14.20 -11.55
N GLU A 61 -8.07 -14.17 -12.75
CA GLU A 61 -7.49 -13.45 -13.88
C GLU A 61 -7.33 -11.95 -13.58
N TYR A 62 -8.36 -11.35 -12.99
CA TYR A 62 -8.30 -9.95 -12.54
C TYR A 62 -7.20 -9.72 -11.49
N LEU A 63 -7.08 -10.60 -10.48
CA LEU A 63 -6.04 -10.51 -9.45
C LEU A 63 -4.65 -10.70 -10.05
N ASP A 64 -4.47 -11.64 -10.99
CA ASP A 64 -3.18 -11.90 -11.63
C ASP A 64 -2.68 -10.67 -12.43
N ILE A 65 -3.58 -9.88 -13.02
CA ILE A 65 -3.24 -8.61 -13.67
C ILE A 65 -2.84 -7.55 -12.63
N ARG A 66 -3.62 -7.41 -11.56
CA ARG A 66 -3.36 -6.39 -10.52
C ARG A 66 -2.01 -6.62 -9.83
N GLU A 67 -1.62 -7.88 -9.66
CA GLU A 67 -0.42 -8.27 -8.92
C GLU A 67 0.79 -8.57 -9.85
N ILE A 68 0.70 -8.18 -11.13
CA ILE A 68 1.67 -8.47 -12.19
C ILE A 68 3.10 -7.97 -11.90
N ASN A 69 3.26 -7.03 -10.96
CA ASN A 69 4.52 -6.43 -10.56
C ASN A 69 5.36 -7.32 -9.62
N GLY A 70 5.51 -8.60 -9.96
CA GLY A 70 6.42 -9.54 -9.31
C GLY A 70 5.89 -10.13 -7.99
N TYR A 71 4.58 -10.09 -7.76
CA TYR A 71 3.97 -10.89 -6.70
C TYR A 71 3.79 -12.33 -7.19
N SER A 72 3.96 -13.27 -6.27
CA SER A 72 3.76 -14.70 -6.51
C SER A 72 2.64 -15.23 -5.62
N ILE A 73 1.91 -16.25 -6.09
CA ILE A 73 0.85 -16.90 -5.34
C ILE A 73 1.46 -17.90 -4.36
N HIS A 74 1.12 -17.77 -3.08
CA HIS A 74 1.46 -18.72 -2.03
C HIS A 74 0.19 -19.32 -1.43
N TYR A 75 0.24 -20.59 -1.06
CA TYR A 75 -0.82 -21.26 -0.32
C TYR A 75 -0.46 -21.28 1.15
N THR A 76 -1.29 -20.65 1.99
CA THR A 76 -1.03 -20.52 3.42
C THR A 76 -2.26 -20.90 4.25
N PRO A 77 -2.10 -21.54 5.42
CA PRO A 77 -3.21 -21.70 6.35
C PRO A 77 -3.64 -20.33 6.90
N PHE A 78 -4.91 -19.99 6.71
CA PHE A 78 -5.56 -18.90 7.43
C PHE A 78 -6.21 -19.46 8.69
N HIS A 79 -6.01 -18.77 9.82
CA HIS A 79 -6.56 -19.14 11.12
C HIS A 79 -7.67 -18.14 11.50
N PRO A 80 -8.96 -18.51 11.36
CA PRO A 80 -10.07 -17.64 11.72
C PRO A 80 -10.02 -17.19 13.19
N ALA A 81 -10.32 -15.92 13.43
CA ALA A 81 -10.29 -15.31 14.76
C ALA A 81 -11.35 -15.88 15.72
N ASP A 82 -12.43 -16.46 15.18
CA ASP A 82 -13.50 -17.11 15.94
C ASP A 82 -13.15 -18.53 16.41
N GLY A 83 -11.95 -19.01 16.12
CA GLY A 83 -11.49 -20.36 16.47
C GLY A 83 -12.01 -21.46 15.55
N SER A 84 -12.66 -21.11 14.43
CA SER A 84 -13.04 -22.08 13.40
C SER A 84 -11.81 -22.79 12.82
N PRO A 85 -11.98 -23.99 12.22
CA PRO A 85 -10.88 -24.72 11.59
C PRO A 85 -10.14 -23.85 10.56
N SER A 86 -8.82 -24.01 10.52
CA SER A 86 -7.99 -23.33 9.52
C SER A 86 -8.42 -23.70 8.10
N ILE A 87 -8.36 -22.72 7.22
CA ILE A 87 -8.66 -22.88 5.79
C ILE A 87 -7.42 -22.59 4.97
N SER A 88 -7.26 -23.29 3.84
CA SER A 88 -6.18 -22.98 2.90
C SER A 88 -6.59 -21.80 2.04
N CYS A 89 -5.78 -20.75 2.06
CA CYS A 89 -5.98 -19.54 1.28
C CYS A 89 -4.82 -19.33 0.31
N ILE A 90 -5.11 -18.64 -0.79
CA ILE A 90 -4.06 -18.02 -1.60
C ILE A 90 -3.73 -16.64 -1.04
N VAL A 91 -2.46 -16.26 -1.11
CA VAL A 91 -1.98 -14.91 -0.82
C VAL A 91 -0.96 -14.53 -1.89
N TYR A 92 -1.02 -13.28 -2.34
CA TYR A 92 -0.03 -12.72 -3.26
C TYR A 92 1.09 -12.09 -2.43
N ILE A 93 2.34 -12.48 -2.69
CA ILE A 93 3.52 -12.00 -1.96
C ILE A 93 4.59 -11.51 -2.94
N GLY A 94 5.03 -10.27 -2.77
CA GLY A 94 6.24 -9.74 -3.38
C GLY A 94 7.44 -10.27 -2.61
N THR A 95 8.04 -11.34 -3.11
CA THR A 95 9.16 -12.03 -2.45
C THR A 95 10.44 -11.17 -2.46
N PRO A 96 11.45 -11.50 -1.64
CA PRO A 96 12.71 -10.74 -1.63
C PRO A 96 13.46 -10.71 -2.97
N ASP A 97 13.19 -11.66 -3.88
CA ASP A 97 13.75 -11.69 -5.24
C ASP A 97 13.07 -10.69 -6.19
N ASN A 98 11.99 -10.04 -5.77
CA ASN A 98 11.32 -9.00 -6.55
C ASN A 98 12.18 -7.73 -6.62
N GLU A 99 12.38 -7.18 -7.82
CA GLU A 99 13.15 -5.94 -8.03
C GLU A 99 12.61 -4.72 -7.26
N GLN A 100 11.35 -4.75 -6.84
CA GLN A 100 10.70 -3.70 -6.05
C GLN A 100 10.85 -3.91 -4.53
N PHE A 101 11.45 -5.03 -4.09
CA PHE A 101 11.68 -5.29 -2.69
C PHE A 101 12.80 -4.39 -2.14
N MET A 102 12.43 -3.45 -1.28
CA MET A 102 13.37 -2.45 -0.74
C MET A 102 14.14 -2.91 0.51
N GLY A 103 13.78 -4.07 1.08
CA GLY A 103 14.35 -4.55 2.33
C GLY A 103 14.00 -3.67 3.53
N PRO A 104 14.70 -3.87 4.67
CA PRO A 104 14.48 -3.08 5.88
C PRO A 104 14.92 -1.63 5.66
N GLN A 105 14.07 -0.69 6.06
CA GLN A 105 14.34 0.75 5.97
C GLN A 105 14.29 1.38 7.37
N ASP A 106 14.98 2.51 7.53
CA ASP A 106 14.80 3.34 8.72
C ASP A 106 13.33 3.83 8.81
N PRO A 107 12.62 3.63 9.93
CA PRO A 107 11.20 3.97 10.03
C PRO A 107 10.89 5.45 9.79
N GLN A 108 11.78 6.36 10.20
CA GLN A 108 11.58 7.79 9.98
C GLN A 108 11.73 8.16 8.51
N ALA A 109 12.80 7.68 7.86
CA ALA A 109 13.00 7.89 6.43
C ALA A 109 11.87 7.26 5.59
N LEU A 110 11.38 6.09 5.97
CA LEU A 110 10.25 5.42 5.32
C LEU A 110 8.96 6.24 5.47
N ALA A 111 8.65 6.73 6.67
CA ALA A 111 7.48 7.57 6.90
C ALA A 111 7.53 8.89 6.08
N GLU A 112 8.69 9.53 5.99
CA GLU A 112 8.89 10.73 5.17
C GLU A 112 8.69 10.45 3.67
N HIS A 113 9.16 9.30 3.20
CA HIS A 113 8.95 8.85 1.83
C HIS A 113 7.48 8.60 1.54
N ILE A 114 6.78 7.85 2.40
CA ILE A 114 5.34 7.60 2.31
C ILE A 114 4.55 8.91 2.33
N PHE A 115 4.92 9.86 3.18
CA PHE A 115 4.23 11.14 3.29
C PHE A 115 4.28 11.97 2.00
N LYS A 116 5.39 11.91 1.26
CA LYS A 116 5.61 12.68 0.01
C LYS A 116 5.14 11.96 -1.26
N SER A 117 4.88 10.66 -1.19
CA SER A 117 4.60 9.83 -2.37
C SER A 117 3.13 9.87 -2.78
N GLN A 118 2.89 9.91 -4.10
CA GLN A 118 1.57 9.88 -4.70
C GLN A 118 1.63 9.16 -6.05
N GLY A 119 0.62 8.33 -6.32
CA GLY A 119 0.43 7.68 -7.62
C GLY A 119 -1.00 7.83 -8.15
N PRO A 120 -1.33 7.13 -9.25
CA PRO A 120 -2.65 7.16 -9.87
C PRO A 120 -3.79 6.76 -8.93
N SER A 121 -3.52 5.91 -7.92
CA SER A 121 -4.50 5.49 -6.91
C SER A 121 -4.58 6.43 -5.71
N GLY A 122 -3.86 7.57 -5.73
CA GLY A 122 -3.87 8.60 -4.69
C GLY A 122 -2.60 8.62 -3.82
N LEU A 123 -2.70 9.31 -2.67
CA LEU A 123 -1.57 9.51 -1.77
C LEU A 123 -1.15 8.18 -1.11
N ASN A 124 0.15 8.01 -0.90
CA ASN A 124 0.67 6.81 -0.25
C ASN A 124 0.36 6.80 1.26
N LYS A 125 0.31 7.97 1.91
CA LYS A 125 -0.12 8.08 3.32
C LYS A 125 -1.53 7.56 3.54
N ASP A 126 -2.46 7.80 2.60
CA ASP A 126 -3.85 7.36 2.74
C ASP A 126 -3.93 5.82 2.73
N TYR A 127 -3.08 5.17 1.93
CA TYR A 127 -2.94 3.71 1.97
C TYR A 127 -2.52 3.21 3.36
N LEU A 128 -1.48 3.81 3.94
CA LEU A 128 -0.98 3.41 5.26
C LEU A 128 -2.02 3.64 6.36
N LEU A 129 -2.66 4.82 6.38
CA LEU A 129 -3.63 5.19 7.41
C LEU A 129 -4.90 4.32 7.33
N HIS A 130 -5.41 4.05 6.13
CA HIS A 130 -6.55 3.13 5.96
C HIS A 130 -6.19 1.69 6.33
N LEU A 131 -4.95 1.24 6.08
CA LEU A 131 -4.50 -0.08 6.50
C LEU A 131 -4.45 -0.19 8.04
N GLU A 132 -3.89 0.81 8.71
CA GLU A 132 -3.85 0.86 10.18
C GLU A 132 -5.28 0.84 10.78
N GLU A 133 -6.19 1.64 10.23
CA GLU A 133 -7.59 1.66 10.64
C GLU A 133 -8.26 0.29 10.43
N ALA A 134 -8.08 -0.31 9.25
CA ALA A 134 -8.63 -1.62 8.94
C ALA A 134 -8.12 -2.70 9.90
N LEU A 135 -6.82 -2.75 10.17
CA LEU A 135 -6.21 -3.71 11.11
C LEU A 135 -6.75 -3.52 12.53
N ASN A 136 -6.83 -2.28 13.02
CA ASN A 136 -7.36 -1.97 14.35
C ASN A 136 -8.87 -2.30 14.48
N SER A 137 -9.60 -2.37 13.35
CA SER A 137 -11.02 -2.71 13.34
C SER A 137 -11.33 -4.20 13.38
N LEU A 138 -10.36 -5.09 13.09
CA LEU A 138 -10.60 -6.53 13.02
C LEU A 138 -10.86 -7.17 14.39
N SER A 139 -10.11 -6.77 15.42
CA SER A 139 -10.22 -7.27 16.79
C SER A 139 -9.43 -6.37 17.76
N GLN A 140 -9.53 -6.64 19.06
CA GLN A 140 -8.73 -5.91 20.07
C GLN A 140 -7.21 -6.18 19.96
N GLU A 141 -6.82 -7.33 19.40
CA GLU A 141 -5.42 -7.78 19.34
C GLU A 141 -4.80 -7.65 17.94
N SER A 142 -5.54 -7.10 16.97
CA SER A 142 -5.14 -7.10 15.56
C SER A 142 -4.35 -5.87 15.11
N GLY A 143 -4.08 -4.94 16.03
CA GLY A 143 -3.15 -3.85 15.77
C GLY A 143 -1.75 -4.38 15.46
N ASP A 144 -1.08 -3.72 14.52
CA ASP A 144 0.28 -4.07 14.09
C ASP A 144 1.26 -2.96 14.52
N ALA A 145 2.31 -3.33 15.25
CA ALA A 145 3.26 -2.39 15.82
C ALA A 145 4.05 -1.61 14.76
N HIS A 146 4.42 -2.27 13.65
CA HIS A 146 5.15 -1.64 12.56
C HIS A 146 4.27 -0.64 11.81
N ILE A 147 3.04 -1.04 11.48
CA ILE A 147 2.08 -0.17 10.81
C ILE A 147 1.72 1.03 11.69
N THR A 148 1.52 0.80 12.99
CA THR A 148 1.20 1.87 13.96
C THR A 148 2.34 2.88 14.09
N ASP A 149 3.60 2.44 14.23
CA ASP A 149 4.77 3.35 14.30
C ASP A 149 4.87 4.23 13.05
N LEU A 150 4.75 3.63 11.85
CA LEU A 150 4.79 4.39 10.60
C LEU A 150 3.63 5.39 10.50
N ALA A 151 2.41 4.98 10.86
CA ALA A 151 1.24 5.83 10.81
C ALA A 151 1.34 7.02 11.78
N GLU A 152 1.86 6.80 13.00
CA GLU A 152 2.13 7.87 13.96
C GLU A 152 3.16 8.88 13.43
N ARG A 153 4.25 8.41 12.81
CA ARG A 153 5.26 9.28 12.21
C ARG A 153 4.68 10.12 11.07
N VAL A 154 3.87 9.52 10.21
CA VAL A 154 3.17 10.22 9.12
C VAL A 154 2.21 11.29 9.67
N ARG A 155 1.45 11.00 10.72
CA ARG A 155 0.58 12.00 11.38
C ARG A 155 1.38 13.17 11.99
N LYS A 156 2.57 12.91 12.56
CA LYS A 156 3.45 13.97 13.08
C LYS A 156 4.00 14.87 11.97
N LEU A 157 4.33 14.29 10.81
CA LEU A 157 4.73 15.04 9.61
C LEU A 157 3.58 15.94 9.12
N GLU A 158 2.35 15.42 9.04
CA GLU A 158 1.17 16.22 8.66
C GLU A 158 0.93 17.42 9.58
N GLN A 159 1.07 17.23 10.90
CA GLN A 159 0.88 18.31 11.86
C GLN A 159 1.94 19.39 11.69
N SER A 160 3.19 18.99 11.44
CA SER A 160 4.31 19.90 11.25
C SER A 160 4.19 20.68 9.93
N ASP A 161 3.73 20.03 8.86
CA ASP A 161 3.49 20.65 7.55
C ASP A 161 2.34 21.69 7.59
N LYS A 162 1.26 21.38 8.33
CA LYS A 162 0.16 22.32 8.58
C LYS A 162 0.58 23.55 9.38
N ILE A 163 1.58 23.43 10.26
CA ILE A 163 2.14 24.56 11.02
C ILE A 163 3.05 25.41 10.14
N HIS A 164 3.80 24.80 9.22
CA HIS A 164 4.73 25.50 8.32
C HIS A 164 4.06 26.13 7.09
N SER A 165 2.85 25.69 6.74
CA SER A 165 1.99 26.28 5.71
C SER A 165 0.83 27.05 6.36
N PRO A 166 1.04 28.26 6.93
CA PRO A 166 -0.07 29.04 7.45
C PRO A 166 -1.03 29.37 6.31
N THR A 167 -2.32 29.04 6.52
CA THR A 167 -3.44 29.43 5.65
C THR A 167 -3.34 30.91 5.30
N ILE A 168 -3.07 31.22 4.04
CA ILE A 168 -3.18 32.58 3.51
C ILE A 168 -4.67 32.94 3.53
N ASP A 169 -5.03 33.96 4.31
CA ASP A 169 -6.36 34.56 4.34
C ASP A 169 -6.83 34.94 2.92
N PRO A 170 -8.06 34.62 2.51
CA PRO A 170 -8.56 34.94 1.18
C PRO A 170 -9.03 36.39 1.14
N THR A 171 -8.11 37.35 1.16
CA THR A 171 -8.43 38.77 0.84
C THR A 171 -7.46 39.42 -0.15
N THR A 172 -6.55 38.67 -0.77
CA THR A 172 -5.71 39.21 -1.84
C THR A 172 -6.27 38.85 -3.21
N ASP A 173 -6.95 39.83 -3.81
CA ASP A 173 -7.47 39.84 -5.17
C ASP A 173 -6.33 39.67 -6.18
N HIS A 174 -6.15 38.44 -6.68
CA HIS A 174 -5.28 38.16 -7.81
C HIS A 174 -6.12 37.70 -9.01
N HIS A 175 -6.27 38.63 -9.94
CA HIS A 175 -6.89 38.50 -11.24
C HIS A 175 -6.23 37.38 -12.08
N LEU A 176 -6.80 36.17 -12.04
CA LEU A 176 -6.43 35.06 -12.91
C LEU A 176 -7.20 35.14 -14.24
N LYS A 177 -6.46 35.34 -15.34
CA LYS A 177 -7.00 35.25 -16.70
C LYS A 177 -7.41 33.81 -17.00
N LYS A 178 -8.69 33.65 -17.32
CA LYS A 178 -9.28 32.40 -17.81
C LYS A 178 -8.72 32.08 -19.20
N VAL A 179 -8.01 30.98 -19.36
CA VAL A 179 -7.70 30.39 -20.67
C VAL A 179 -8.53 29.13 -20.79
N HIS A 180 -9.54 29.15 -21.66
CA HIS A 180 -10.32 27.97 -22.03
C HIS A 180 -9.52 27.19 -23.07
N SER A 181 -9.26 25.91 -22.82
CA SER A 181 -9.00 24.92 -23.86
C SER A 181 -9.54 23.58 -23.40
N THR A 182 -10.75 23.27 -23.86
CA THR A 182 -11.31 21.93 -23.93
C THR A 182 -10.50 21.07 -24.89
N ASP A 183 -10.31 19.79 -24.54
CA ASP A 183 -10.62 18.67 -25.43
C ASP A 183 -10.72 17.40 -24.57
N GLU A 184 -11.97 17.02 -24.28
CA GLU A 184 -12.34 15.69 -23.81
C GLU A 184 -12.34 14.76 -25.02
N GLN A 185 -11.61 13.66 -24.95
CA GLN A 185 -11.82 12.51 -25.84
C GLN A 185 -12.21 11.32 -24.97
N GLU A 186 -13.52 11.05 -24.96
CA GLU A 186 -14.08 9.74 -24.67
C GLU A 186 -13.60 8.75 -25.75
N GLU A 187 -12.86 7.73 -25.36
CA GLU A 187 -12.79 6.50 -26.15
C GLU A 187 -13.78 5.49 -25.57
N THR A 188 -14.86 5.29 -26.32
CA THR A 188 -15.84 4.23 -26.18
C THR A 188 -15.51 3.10 -27.18
N GLU A 189 -15.79 1.87 -26.73
CA GLU A 189 -16.01 0.63 -27.50
C GLU A 189 -14.78 -0.10 -28.07
N LYS A 190 -14.68 -1.43 -27.98
CA LYS A 190 -15.73 -2.45 -28.24
C LYS A 190 -15.60 -3.70 -27.36
#